data_AF-A0AAN7QDF9-F1
#
_entry.id   AF-A0AAN7QDF9-F1
#
_cell.length_a   1.000
_cell.length_b   1.000
_cell.length_c   1.000
_cell.angle_alpha   90.00
_cell.angle_beta   90.00
_cell.angle_gamma   90.00
#
_symmetry.space_group_name_H-M   'P 1'
#
loop_
_entity.id
_entity.type
_entity.pdbx_description
1 polymer ?
#
loop_
_entity_poly.entity_id
_entity_poly.type
_entity_poly.pdbx_seq_one_letter_code
_entity_poly.pdbx_strand_id
1 'polypeptide(L)' 'MNSATYNIRLKIKLAIATYNMRSMNKDEKLYELEEALKLINWDILEISEVRKREEQCITLNSGNTLFHKVVLE' A
#
# COMPACT_ATOMS: atom_id res chain seq x y z
N MET A 1 -36.78 -18.17 36.23
CA MET A 1 -36.80 -17.44 34.94
C MET A 1 -35.41 -17.56 34.34
N ASN A 2 -35.23 -18.40 33.32
CA ASN A 2 -33.93 -18.59 32.67
C ASN A 2 -33.76 -17.52 31.59
N SER A 3 -32.86 -16.57 31.84
CA SER A 3 -32.48 -15.55 30.86
C SER A 3 -31.59 -16.22 29.82
N ALA A 4 -32.15 -16.54 28.65
CA ALA A 4 -31.39 -17.04 27.52
C ALA A 4 -30.57 -15.89 26.94
N THR A 5 -29.25 -15.94 27.10
CA THR A 5 -28.32 -14.95 26.54
C THR A 5 -28.28 -15.09 25.02
N TYR A 6 -28.93 -14.18 24.30
CA TYR A 6 -28.91 -14.14 22.84
C TYR A 6 -27.55 -13.65 22.34
N ASN A 7 -26.77 -14.55 21.73
CA ASN A 7 -25.52 -14.21 21.05
C ASN A 7 -25.84 -13.61 19.67
N ILE A 8 -25.93 -12.28 19.59
CA ILE A 8 -26.08 -11.57 18.32
C ILE A 8 -24.69 -11.44 17.69
N ARG A 9 -24.41 -12.26 16.66
CA ARG A 9 -23.24 -12.05 15.80
C ARG A 9 -23.55 -10.94 14.80
N LEU A 10 -23.05 -9.73 15.07
CA LEU A 10 -23.10 -8.64 14.10
C LEU A 10 -22.26 -9.02 12.87
N LYS A 11 -22.88 -8.95 11.69
CA LYS A 11 -22.22 -9.25 10.42
C LYS A 11 -21.45 -8.02 9.96
N ILE A 12 -20.19 -7.91 10.37
CA ILE A 12 -19.28 -6.84 9.96
C ILE A 12 -18.68 -7.20 8.60
N LYS A 13 -18.72 -6.28 7.65
CA LYS A 13 -17.97 -6.38 6.39
C LYS A 13 -16.66 -5.61 6.56
N LEU A 14 -15.55 -6.25 6.24
CA LEU A 14 -14.21 -5.67 6.25
C LEU A 14 -13.66 -5.67 4.82
N ALA A 15 -13.32 -4.51 4.29
CA ALA A 15 -12.73 -4.33 2.97
C ALA A 15 -11.21 -4.24 3.10
N ILE A 16 -10.51 -5.23 2.56
CA ILE A 16 -9.04 -5.28 2.55
C ILE A 16 -8.58 -5.12 1.10
N ALA A 17 -7.69 -4.16 0.89
CA ALA A 17 -7.05 -3.92 -0.40
C ALA A 17 -5.54 -4.14 -0.30
N THR A 18 -4.93 -4.62 -1.37
CA THR A 18 -3.48 -4.71 -1.50
C THR A 18 -3.07 -3.99 -2.78
N TYR A 19 -2.05 -3.15 -2.69
CA TYR A 19 -1.55 -2.39 -3.82
C TYR A 19 -0.03 -2.47 -3.88
N ASN A 20 0.48 -2.64 -5.09
CA ASN A 20 1.90 -2.73 -5.35
C ASN A 20 2.36 -1.47 -6.08
N MET A 21 3.24 -0.71 -5.44
CA MET A 21 3.72 0.56 -5.96
C MET A 21 4.87 0.43 -6.95
N ARG A 22 5.30 -0.79 -7.33
CA ARG A 22 6.43 -1.27 -8.19
C ARG A 22 7.23 -0.27 -9.04
N SER A 23 6.63 0.84 -9.50
CA SER A 23 7.28 1.90 -10.28
C SER A 23 6.74 3.33 -10.06
N MET A 24 6.10 3.65 -8.93
CA MET A 24 5.67 5.02 -8.59
C MET A 24 6.89 5.85 -8.17
N ASN A 25 7.73 6.17 -9.14
CA ASN A 25 8.98 6.89 -8.95
C ASN A 25 8.83 8.42 -9.05
N LYS A 26 7.63 8.91 -9.38
CA LYS A 26 7.33 10.34 -9.48
C LYS A 26 6.21 10.74 -8.52
N ASP A 27 6.31 11.96 -8.00
CA ASP A 27 5.35 12.54 -7.06
C ASP A 27 3.95 12.62 -7.66
N GLU A 28 3.80 12.83 -8.98
CA GLU A 28 2.48 12.88 -9.61
C GLU A 28 1.74 11.55 -9.51
N LYS A 29 2.47 10.43 -9.54
CA LYS A 29 1.84 9.11 -9.36
C LYS A 29 1.32 8.95 -7.94
N LEU A 30 2.07 9.40 -6.94
CA LEU A 30 1.63 9.36 -5.54
C LEU A 30 0.32 10.12 -5.37
N TYR A 31 0.23 11.30 -5.96
CA TYR A 31 -0.99 12.10 -5.96
C TYR A 31 -2.17 11.37 -6.64
N GLU A 32 -1.96 10.76 -7.82
CA GLU A 32 -2.99 9.95 -8.49
C GLU A 32 -3.51 8.81 -7.60
N LEU A 33 -2.62 8.12 -6.88
CA LEU A 33 -2.99 7.06 -5.95
C LEU A 33 -3.81 7.61 -4.77
N GLU A 34 -3.40 8.73 -4.18
CA GLU A 34 -4.15 9.38 -3.10
C GLU A 34 -5.58 9.73 -3.54
N GLU A 35 -5.75 10.29 -4.74
CA GLU A 35 -7.07 10.59 -5.30
C GLU A 35 -7.88 9.30 -5.56
N ALA A 36 -7.25 8.25 -6.09
CA ALA A 36 -7.93 6.97 -6.32
C ALA A 36 -8.38 6.31 -5.01
N LEU A 37 -7.57 6.38 -3.95
CA LEU A 37 -7.90 5.80 -2.64
C LEU A 37 -9.09 6.49 -1.97
N LYS A 38 -9.41 7.74 -2.32
CA LYS A 38 -10.63 8.42 -1.85
C LYS A 38 -11.91 7.84 -2.45
N LEU A 39 -11.81 7.15 -3.59
CA LEU A 39 -12.95 6.61 -4.33
C LEU A 39 -13.18 5.12 -4.07
N ILE A 40 -12.24 4.45 -3.41
CA ILE A 40 -12.30 3.01 -3.12
C ILE A 40 -12.75 2.82 -1.68
N ASN A 41 -13.65 1.85 -1.45
CA ASN A 41 -14.01 1.44 -0.10
C ASN A 41 -12.96 0.46 0.45
N TRP A 42 -12.12 0.92 1.37
CA TRP A 42 -11.12 0.11 2.06
C TRP A 42 -11.11 0.45 3.55
N ASP A 43 -11.00 -0.57 4.40
CA ASP A 43 -10.78 -0.43 5.84
C ASP A 43 -9.29 -0.65 6.17
N ILE A 44 -8.65 -1.55 5.43
CA ILE A 44 -7.22 -1.86 5.55
C ILE A 44 -6.62 -1.88 4.16
N LEU A 45 -5.52 -1.14 3.98
CA LEU A 45 -4.74 -1.11 2.77
C LEU A 45 -3.31 -1.60 3.07
N GLU A 46 -2.90 -2.66 2.39
CA GLU A 46 -1.50 -3.06 2.33
C GLU A 46 -0.85 -2.39 1.10
N ILE A 47 0.33 -1.80 1.31
CA ILE A 47 1.13 -1.23 0.23
C ILE A 47 2.48 -1.93 0.19
N SER A 48 2.85 -2.46 -0.99
CA SER A 48 4.12 -3.15 -1.23
C SER A 48 4.99 -2.39 -2.24
N GLU A 49 6.30 -2.66 -2.20
CA GLU A 49 7.30 -2.04 -3.09
C GLU A 49 7.33 -0.49 -3.00
N VAL A 50 7.11 0.04 -1.79
CA VAL A 50 7.18 1.48 -1.49
C VAL A 50 8.63 1.96 -1.59
N ARG A 51 8.90 2.96 -2.43
CA ARG A 51 10.21 3.64 -2.43
C ARG A 51 10.42 4.37 -1.11
N LYS A 52 11.56 4.13 -0.46
CA LYS A 52 12.01 4.98 0.64
C LYS A 52 12.72 6.19 0.06
N ARG A 53 12.50 7.38 0.63
CA ARG A 53 13.10 8.65 0.17
C ARG A 53 14.63 8.61 0.05
N GLU A 54 15.28 7.71 0.78
CA GLU A 54 16.74 7.53 0.82
C GLU A 54 17.28 6.50 -0.18
N GLU A 55 16.41 5.80 -0.93
CA GLU A 55 16.86 4.82 -1.92
C GLU A 55 17.32 5.52 -3.21
N GLN A 56 18.59 5.29 -3.56
CA GLN A 56 19.16 5.76 -4.82
C GLN A 56 18.64 4.93 -5.99
N CYS A 57 18.62 5.56 -7.15
CA CYS A 57 18.11 5.01 -8.40
C CYS A 57 19.24 5.05 -9.43
N ILE A 58 19.66 3.89 -9.92
CA ILE A 58 20.63 3.80 -11.02
C ILE A 58 19.98 3.16 -12.24
N THR A 59 20.25 3.71 -13.41
CA THR A 59 19.91 3.07 -14.68
C THR A 59 21.07 2.17 -15.07
N LEU A 60 20.82 0.87 -15.12
CA LEU A 60 21.81 -0.12 -15.56
C LEU A 60 22.05 0.04 -17.07
N ASN A 61 23.21 -0.43 -17.55
CA ASN A 61 23.51 -0.45 -18.99
C ASN A 61 22.47 -1.24 -19.81
N SER A 62 21.70 -2.11 -19.16
CA SER A 62 20.58 -2.84 -19.78
C SER A 62 19.31 -2.00 -19.96
N GLY A 63 19.29 -0.74 -19.51
CA GLY A 63 18.10 0.13 -19.49
C GLY A 63 17.16 -0.12 -18.31
N ASN A 64 17.43 -1.13 -17.47
CA ASN A 64 16.64 -1.39 -16.27
C ASN A 64 16.97 -0.39 -15.17
N THR A 65 15.95 0.04 -14.42
CA THR A 65 16.12 0.90 -13.25
C THR A 65 16.28 0.04 -12.00
N LEU A 66 17.39 0.20 -11.29
CA LEU A 66 17.65 -0.45 -10.01
C LEU A 66 17.55 0.56 -8.88
N PHE A 67 16.75 0.23 -7.86
CA PHE A 67 16.65 0.99 -6.62
C PHE A 67 17.48 0.30 -5.54
N HIS A 68 18.38 1.02 -4.90
CA HIS A 68 19.22 0.48 -3.83
C HIS A 68 19.42 1.48 -2.70
N LYS A 69 19.49 0.98 -1.47
CA LYS A 69 19.93 1.76 -0.32
C LYS A 69 21.45 1.93 -0.44
N VAL A 70 21.96 3.15 -0.38
CA VAL A 70 23.40 3.36 -0.20
C VAL A 70 23.72 2.98 1.25
N VAL A 71 24.53 1.94 1.43
CA VAL A 71 25.23 1.72 2.69
C VAL A 71 26.47 2.59 2.61
N LEU A 72 26.51 3.66 3.40
CA LEU A 72 27.75 4.43 3.61
C LEU A 72 28.64 3.55 4.50
N GLU A 73 29.76 3.07 3.96
CA GLU A 73 30.90 2.54 4.74
C GLU A 73 31.73 3.68 5.34
#